data_AF-A0A2D5WE53-F1
#
_entry.id   AF-A0A2D5WE53-F1
#
_cell.length_a   1.000
_cell.length_b   1.000
_cell.length_c   1.000
_cell.angle_alpha   90.00
_cell.angle_beta   90.00
_cell.angle_gamma   90.00
#
_symmetry.space_group_name_H-M   'P 1'
#
loop_
_entity.id
_entity.type
_entity.pdbx_description
1 polymer ?
#
loop_
_entity_poly.entity_id
_entity_poly.type
_entity_poly.pdbx_seq_one_letter_code
_entity_poly.pdbx_strand_id
1 'polypeptide(L)'
;MNDKSNQELSVRVNWTFDEAAQIAEHLKNDLKLEKVLFLMGGWIHRGYDNQHPDILPAAPECGGNEGLSDCARRVRKLGYHFGLHDNYQDMYRDSPSWDESYLTKHRDGSLAQGGKWGGGRAYLTCSRKAVELARRPQNLPAVKELVGDCAYFIDTTFAAGLTECFDPKHRLTRWDDMRWKQAISDYARELFGMFGSECGREWAIPHSDFFEGLTGVSGQHYHNANLMTKVGGVAIPLFEMVYRDCIAAYGKYGYDPAKAADYVLHHISIGRPLHYHNIPQHLYWKEPGPKKQTPMPLRPAIADLKQTAPDRFSVTYQWSVKETPPTNWRVFVHFTDQAGNIKFQNDHAPTTRWQPGEVRQGPFEVIVPTGLTGIFEIRMGLFRSLNGSRAALEGPLDGESRCRVGRVKIDSDKITFQPLEQSPVQNQMDPAVFTHADQGWAEDLHPLDRFVKNTYEILSPLNELTSQSTMTEFEFLTSDYKVRRSLFGEGSDALAVVVNADHLPYLYKSQSGEEIELPPFGFLIESPVFVAFHALNWNGLHYDEPAFFTLRSLDAQPLSRSKRIRVYHGFGDTRLKLKGTMRNVAKEIMIEGP
;
A
#
# COMPACT_ATOMS: atom_id res chain seq x y z
N MET A 1 1.09 -14.22 -22.82
CA MET A 1 1.23 -15.41 -23.69
C MET A 1 0.48 -16.59 -23.10
N ASN A 2 0.14 -17.60 -23.92
CA ASN A 2 -0.32 -18.89 -23.43
C ASN A 2 0.84 -19.66 -22.75
N ASP A 3 0.54 -20.81 -22.13
CA ASP A 3 1.55 -21.57 -21.35
C ASP A 3 2.75 -22.02 -22.20
N LYS A 4 2.54 -22.25 -23.51
CA LYS A 4 3.58 -22.68 -24.46
C LYS A 4 4.37 -21.52 -25.08
N SER A 5 4.09 -20.29 -24.68
CA SER A 5 4.69 -19.07 -25.24
C SER A 5 4.45 -18.87 -26.74
N ASN A 6 3.50 -19.56 -27.37
CA ASN A 6 3.32 -19.53 -28.83
C ASN A 6 2.06 -18.78 -29.31
N GLN A 7 1.30 -18.21 -28.37
CA GLN A 7 0.13 -17.40 -28.66
C GLN A 7 0.04 -16.24 -27.67
N GLU A 8 -0.08 -15.02 -28.18
CA GLU A 8 -0.38 -13.85 -27.36
C GLU A 8 -1.82 -13.90 -26.86
N LEU A 9 -2.02 -13.65 -25.55
CA LEU A 9 -3.35 -13.64 -24.94
C LEU A 9 -3.87 -12.23 -24.72
N SER A 10 -3.00 -11.32 -24.28
CA SER A 10 -3.31 -9.92 -24.07
C SER A 10 -2.01 -9.12 -23.97
N VAL A 11 -2.10 -7.84 -24.33
CA VAL A 11 -1.10 -6.80 -24.08
C VAL A 11 -1.84 -5.58 -23.53
N ARG A 12 -1.28 -4.95 -22.50
CA ARG A 12 -1.83 -3.74 -21.88
C ARG A 12 -0.71 -2.77 -21.60
N VAL A 13 -0.81 -1.56 -22.14
CA VAL A 13 0.05 -0.43 -21.78
C VAL A 13 -0.61 0.29 -20.62
N ASN A 14 -0.01 0.22 -19.43
CA ASN A 14 -0.49 0.97 -18.26
C ASN A 14 0.01 2.42 -18.27
N TRP A 15 1.24 2.61 -18.76
CA TRP A 15 1.91 3.90 -18.93
C TRP A 15 2.88 3.81 -20.10
N THR A 16 2.93 4.87 -20.91
CA THR A 16 4.06 5.13 -21.80
C THR A 16 5.27 5.64 -21.01
N PHE A 17 6.46 5.66 -21.62
CA PHE A 17 7.65 6.20 -20.96
C PHE A 17 7.54 7.71 -20.67
N ASP A 18 6.84 8.46 -21.53
CA ASP A 18 6.54 9.87 -21.28
C ASP A 18 5.60 10.05 -20.08
N GLU A 19 4.54 9.25 -19.98
CA GLU A 19 3.64 9.29 -18.83
C GLU A 19 4.34 8.90 -17.53
N ALA A 20 5.23 7.91 -17.55
CA ALA A 20 6.05 7.56 -16.39
C ALA A 20 6.94 8.72 -15.93
N ALA A 21 7.53 9.47 -16.86
CA ALA A 21 8.29 10.67 -16.54
C ALA A 21 7.40 11.78 -15.95
N GLN A 22 6.19 11.98 -16.50
CA GLN A 22 5.21 12.92 -15.96
C GLN A 22 4.71 12.52 -14.56
N ILE A 23 4.58 11.23 -14.26
CA ILE A 23 4.29 10.74 -12.89
C ILE A 23 5.40 11.17 -11.94
N ALA A 24 6.67 10.92 -12.29
CA ALA A 24 7.79 11.34 -11.45
C ALA A 24 7.80 12.87 -11.23
N GLU A 25 7.51 13.65 -12.27
CA GLU A 25 7.38 15.10 -12.20
C GLU A 25 6.22 15.53 -11.29
N HIS A 26 5.08 14.84 -11.33
CA HIS A 26 3.95 15.07 -10.42
C HIS A 26 4.32 14.79 -8.95
N LEU A 27 4.97 13.65 -8.68
CA LEU A 27 5.46 13.32 -7.33
C LEU A 27 6.39 14.41 -6.78
N LYS A 28 7.29 14.94 -7.63
CA LYS A 28 8.24 16.00 -7.23
C LYS A 28 7.56 17.35 -7.07
N ASN A 29 6.80 17.78 -8.08
CA ASN A 29 6.32 19.15 -8.18
C ASN A 29 5.02 19.39 -7.43
N ASP A 30 4.12 18.40 -7.39
CA ASP A 30 2.80 18.57 -6.81
C ASP A 30 2.74 17.99 -5.41
N LEU A 31 3.33 16.81 -5.17
CA LEU A 31 3.37 16.19 -3.83
C LEU A 31 4.62 16.58 -3.02
N LYS A 32 5.60 17.24 -3.63
CA LYS A 32 6.84 17.69 -2.97
C LYS A 32 7.64 16.53 -2.33
N LEU A 33 7.74 15.42 -3.04
CA LEU A 33 8.62 14.31 -2.65
C LEU A 33 10.05 14.66 -3.07
N GLU A 34 10.99 14.57 -2.15
CA GLU A 34 12.38 14.94 -2.39
C GLU A 34 13.26 13.74 -2.73
N LYS A 35 12.99 12.59 -2.09
CA LYS A 35 13.77 11.36 -2.23
C LYS A 35 12.86 10.21 -2.68
N VAL A 36 13.07 9.72 -3.90
CA VAL A 36 12.31 8.61 -4.48
C VAL A 36 13.25 7.68 -5.24
N LEU A 37 13.12 6.38 -4.98
CA LEU A 37 13.58 5.32 -5.86
C LEU A 37 12.45 5.00 -6.85
N PHE A 38 12.61 5.42 -8.09
CA PHE A 38 11.60 5.28 -9.15
C PHE A 38 11.95 4.09 -10.04
N LEU A 39 11.48 2.90 -9.64
CA LEU A 39 11.75 1.65 -10.33
C LEU A 39 10.67 1.37 -11.39
N MET A 40 11.10 1.10 -12.63
CA MET A 40 10.20 0.81 -13.75
C MET A 40 10.15 -0.68 -14.08
N GLY A 41 8.97 -1.27 -13.92
CA GLY A 41 8.63 -2.62 -14.39
C GLY A 41 8.08 -2.62 -15.81
N GLY A 42 8.36 -3.66 -16.57
CA GLY A 42 7.71 -3.93 -17.86
C GLY A 42 8.16 -3.04 -19.02
N TRP A 43 9.32 -2.40 -18.89
CA TRP A 43 9.93 -1.54 -19.91
C TRP A 43 10.54 -2.31 -21.10
N ILE A 44 10.80 -3.61 -20.90
CA ILE A 44 11.51 -4.48 -21.85
C ILE A 44 10.68 -4.79 -23.11
N HIS A 45 11.33 -5.35 -24.12
CA HIS A 45 10.67 -5.92 -25.28
C HIS A 45 9.54 -6.88 -24.85
N ARG A 46 8.32 -6.70 -25.38
CA ARG A 46 7.11 -7.47 -25.07
C ARG A 46 6.52 -7.26 -23.65
N GLY A 47 7.13 -6.44 -22.81
CA GLY A 47 6.62 -6.08 -21.49
C GLY A 47 6.94 -7.09 -20.37
N TYR A 48 6.39 -6.82 -19.18
CA TYR A 48 6.76 -7.48 -17.91
C TYR A 48 6.71 -9.02 -17.98
N ASP A 49 7.76 -9.70 -17.51
CA ASP A 49 7.92 -11.16 -17.52
C ASP A 49 7.77 -11.83 -18.91
N ASN A 50 8.31 -11.23 -19.97
CA ASN A 50 8.31 -11.83 -21.31
C ASN A 50 9.72 -11.87 -21.90
N GLN A 51 10.00 -12.93 -22.67
CA GLN A 51 11.19 -13.08 -23.54
C GLN A 51 12.57 -12.85 -22.91
N HIS A 52 12.68 -12.85 -21.57
CA HIS A 52 13.98 -12.80 -20.90
C HIS A 52 14.91 -13.90 -21.44
N PRO A 53 16.21 -13.59 -21.66
CA PRO A 53 16.89 -12.31 -21.38
C PRO A 53 16.90 -11.32 -22.57
N ASP A 54 16.10 -11.53 -23.62
CA ASP A 54 16.09 -10.67 -24.82
C ASP A 54 15.23 -9.42 -24.59
N ILE A 55 15.76 -8.51 -23.79
CA ILE A 55 15.03 -7.37 -23.22
C ILE A 55 14.97 -6.11 -24.10
N LEU A 56 15.81 -6.05 -25.14
CA LEU A 56 15.90 -4.91 -26.06
C LEU A 56 15.42 -5.29 -27.48
N PRO A 57 14.88 -4.34 -28.25
CA PRO A 57 14.68 -2.92 -27.92
C PRO A 57 13.61 -2.72 -26.84
N ALA A 58 13.67 -1.60 -26.10
CA ALA A 58 12.64 -1.23 -25.13
C ALA A 58 11.26 -1.20 -25.80
N ALA A 59 10.20 -1.48 -25.03
CA ALA A 59 8.83 -1.66 -25.54
C ALA A 59 8.42 -0.57 -26.55
N PRO A 60 8.24 -0.91 -27.85
CA PRO A 60 7.86 0.08 -28.88
C PRO A 60 6.55 0.78 -28.56
N GLU A 61 5.58 0.06 -27.97
CA GLU A 61 4.27 0.56 -27.58
C GLU A 61 4.34 1.65 -26.50
N CYS A 62 5.43 1.69 -25.73
CA CYS A 62 5.67 2.69 -24.69
C CYS A 62 6.52 3.88 -25.17
N GLY A 63 7.04 3.84 -26.41
CA GLY A 63 7.92 4.86 -26.99
C GLY A 63 9.34 4.39 -27.33
N GLY A 64 9.65 3.10 -27.15
CA GLY A 64 10.93 2.51 -27.55
C GLY A 64 12.15 3.08 -26.82
N ASN A 65 13.34 2.85 -27.39
CA ASN A 65 14.61 3.26 -26.79
C ASN A 65 14.69 4.78 -26.55
N GLU A 66 14.23 5.60 -27.49
CA GLU A 66 14.25 7.06 -27.35
C GLU A 66 13.36 7.52 -26.19
N GLY A 67 12.14 6.99 -26.09
CA GLY A 67 11.23 7.31 -24.98
C GLY A 67 11.78 6.87 -23.63
N LEU A 68 12.41 5.69 -23.55
CA LEU A 68 13.02 5.21 -22.31
C LEU A 68 14.20 6.08 -21.88
N SER A 69 15.09 6.44 -22.81
CA SER A 69 16.25 7.29 -22.52
C SER A 69 15.81 8.69 -22.08
N ASP A 70 14.78 9.26 -22.72
CA ASP A 70 14.20 10.55 -22.31
C ASP A 70 13.59 10.48 -20.91
N CYS A 71 12.82 9.42 -20.62
CA CYS A 71 12.25 9.18 -19.30
C CYS A 71 13.34 9.12 -18.22
N ALA A 72 14.37 8.30 -18.42
CA ALA A 72 15.50 8.17 -17.51
C ALA A 72 16.19 9.53 -17.26
N ARG A 73 16.39 10.33 -18.31
CA ARG A 73 16.95 11.69 -18.21
C ARG A 73 16.06 12.62 -17.38
N ARG A 74 14.74 12.61 -17.61
CA ARG A 74 13.78 13.48 -16.88
C ARG A 74 13.68 13.11 -15.42
N VAL A 75 13.55 11.83 -15.09
CA VAL A 75 13.48 11.34 -13.70
C VAL A 75 14.74 11.73 -12.92
N ARG A 76 15.94 11.51 -13.49
CA ARG A 76 17.20 11.90 -12.85
C ARG A 76 17.32 13.40 -12.63
N LYS A 77 16.80 14.24 -13.54
CA LYS A 77 16.80 15.71 -13.40
C LYS A 77 16.02 16.18 -12.17
N LEU A 78 15.09 15.38 -11.66
CA LEU A 78 14.34 15.66 -10.42
C LEU A 78 15.14 15.36 -9.14
N GLY A 79 16.31 14.72 -9.26
CA GLY A 79 17.10 14.22 -8.14
C GLY A 79 16.68 12.83 -7.65
N TYR A 80 15.83 12.12 -8.38
CA TYR A 80 15.41 10.76 -8.05
C TYR A 80 16.39 9.71 -8.59
N HIS A 81 16.43 8.57 -7.91
CA HIS A 81 17.08 7.37 -8.44
C HIS A 81 16.14 6.70 -9.44
N PHE A 82 16.43 6.83 -10.73
CA PHE A 82 15.76 6.05 -11.77
C PHE A 82 16.24 4.60 -11.70
N GLY A 83 15.34 3.64 -11.89
CA GLY A 83 15.70 2.23 -11.92
C GLY A 83 14.90 1.40 -12.91
N LEU A 84 15.45 0.24 -13.26
CA LEU A 84 14.87 -0.72 -14.20
C LEU A 84 14.77 -2.10 -13.56
N HIS A 85 13.64 -2.76 -13.77
CA HIS A 85 13.42 -4.16 -13.40
C HIS A 85 13.76 -5.09 -14.57
N ASP A 86 14.57 -6.11 -14.34
CA ASP A 86 14.95 -7.15 -15.30
C ASP A 86 14.90 -8.54 -14.62
N ASN A 87 15.10 -9.61 -15.36
CA ASN A 87 15.15 -10.99 -14.89
C ASN A 87 16.12 -11.81 -15.77
N TYR A 88 17.03 -12.56 -15.12
CA TYR A 88 17.94 -13.50 -15.79
C TYR A 88 17.77 -14.94 -15.31
N GLN A 89 16.81 -15.18 -14.42
CA GLN A 89 16.47 -16.52 -13.97
C GLN A 89 15.52 -17.21 -14.95
N ASP A 90 14.53 -16.49 -15.47
CA ASP A 90 13.50 -17.06 -16.31
C ASP A 90 13.86 -16.92 -17.80
N MET A 91 13.59 -17.97 -18.57
CA MET A 91 13.69 -17.97 -20.03
C MET A 91 12.44 -18.61 -20.63
N TYR A 92 11.91 -18.02 -21.69
CA TYR A 92 10.64 -18.43 -22.32
C TYR A 92 10.87 -19.08 -23.68
N ARG A 93 10.02 -20.02 -24.08
CA ARG A 93 10.18 -20.80 -25.33
C ARG A 93 10.23 -19.95 -26.60
N ASP A 94 9.66 -18.75 -26.56
CA ASP A 94 9.65 -17.78 -27.67
C ASP A 94 10.73 -16.71 -27.56
N SER A 95 11.61 -16.77 -26.55
CA SER A 95 12.74 -15.83 -26.44
C SER A 95 13.69 -16.05 -27.62
N PRO A 96 14.12 -15.00 -28.34
CA PRO A 96 15.10 -15.11 -29.43
C PRO A 96 16.38 -15.90 -29.06
N SER A 97 16.84 -15.80 -27.82
CA SER A 97 18.00 -16.51 -27.27
C SER A 97 17.70 -17.91 -26.74
N TRP A 98 16.48 -18.44 -26.93
CA TRP A 98 16.10 -19.76 -26.42
C TRP A 98 17.08 -20.85 -26.89
N ASP A 99 17.76 -21.45 -25.93
CA ASP A 99 18.60 -22.63 -26.12
C ASP A 99 18.65 -23.42 -24.81
N GLU A 100 18.34 -24.72 -24.88
CA GLU A 100 18.35 -25.62 -23.73
C GLU A 100 19.74 -25.78 -23.10
N SER A 101 20.81 -25.35 -23.79
CA SER A 101 22.18 -25.29 -23.28
C SER A 101 22.41 -24.19 -22.24
N TYR A 102 21.45 -23.29 -22.03
CA TYR A 102 21.48 -22.31 -20.94
C TYR A 102 20.71 -22.74 -19.69
N LEU A 103 19.87 -23.78 -19.81
CA LEU A 103 18.86 -24.10 -18.82
C LEU A 103 19.37 -25.05 -17.74
N THR A 104 18.80 -24.90 -16.56
CA THR A 104 18.99 -25.83 -15.44
C THR A 104 18.39 -27.18 -15.78
N LYS A 105 19.15 -28.25 -15.55
CA LYS A 105 18.71 -29.64 -15.73
C LYS A 105 18.65 -30.38 -14.41
N HIS A 106 17.58 -31.15 -14.23
CA HIS A 106 17.44 -32.12 -13.15
C HIS A 106 18.36 -33.34 -13.37
N ARG A 107 18.48 -34.20 -12.35
CA ARG A 107 19.35 -35.39 -12.37
C ARG A 107 19.04 -36.36 -13.51
N ASP A 108 17.78 -36.44 -13.91
CA ASP A 108 17.29 -37.26 -15.02
C ASP A 108 17.50 -36.61 -16.40
N GLY A 109 18.10 -35.42 -16.45
CA GLY A 109 18.34 -34.64 -17.67
C GLY A 109 17.16 -33.78 -18.12
N SER A 110 16.01 -33.84 -17.43
CA SER A 110 14.86 -32.99 -17.76
C SER A 110 15.11 -31.53 -17.41
N LEU A 111 14.48 -30.61 -18.15
CA LEU A 111 14.63 -29.16 -17.94
C LEU A 111 13.84 -28.71 -16.71
N ALA A 112 14.45 -27.86 -15.90
CA ALA A 112 13.78 -27.25 -14.76
C ALA A 112 12.79 -26.19 -15.22
N GLN A 113 11.52 -26.38 -14.86
CA GLN A 113 10.45 -25.42 -15.12
C GLN A 113 10.37 -24.38 -14.01
N GLY A 114 10.14 -23.13 -14.41
CA GLY A 114 9.86 -22.00 -13.52
C GLY A 114 8.37 -21.74 -13.34
N GLY A 115 8.05 -20.52 -12.93
CA GLY A 115 6.68 -20.05 -12.79
C GLY A 115 5.94 -19.92 -14.13
N LYS A 116 4.64 -19.62 -14.05
CA LYS A 116 3.84 -19.24 -15.21
C LYS A 116 3.54 -17.74 -15.09
N TRP A 117 4.07 -16.97 -16.03
CA TRP A 117 4.04 -15.51 -15.99
C TRP A 117 3.52 -14.92 -17.31
N GLY A 118 3.80 -13.63 -17.56
CA GLY A 118 3.40 -12.91 -18.77
C GLY A 118 3.79 -13.65 -20.06
N GLY A 119 5.02 -14.17 -20.12
CA GLY A 119 5.59 -14.91 -21.25
C GLY A 119 5.16 -16.37 -21.36
N GLY A 120 4.31 -16.86 -20.46
CA GLY A 120 3.91 -18.28 -20.42
C GLY A 120 4.69 -19.06 -19.37
N ARG A 121 4.93 -20.36 -19.61
CA ARG A 121 5.75 -21.18 -18.72
C ARG A 121 7.22 -20.83 -18.89
N ALA A 122 7.83 -20.28 -17.85
CA ALA A 122 9.27 -20.08 -17.81
C ALA A 122 10.01 -21.41 -17.62
N TYR A 123 11.27 -21.43 -18.06
CA TYR A 123 12.28 -22.42 -17.70
C TYR A 123 13.42 -21.72 -16.99
N LEU A 124 14.01 -22.40 -16.00
CA LEU A 124 15.03 -21.80 -15.16
C LEU A 124 16.39 -21.83 -15.86
N THR A 125 16.94 -20.66 -16.12
CA THR A 125 18.32 -20.47 -16.59
C THR A 125 19.30 -20.88 -15.49
N CYS A 126 20.34 -21.62 -15.85
CA CYS A 126 21.44 -21.95 -14.95
C CYS A 126 22.15 -20.65 -14.52
N SER A 127 22.35 -20.40 -13.22
CA SER A 127 22.87 -19.11 -12.73
C SER A 127 24.24 -18.73 -13.30
N ARG A 128 25.12 -19.71 -13.55
CA ARG A 128 26.37 -19.46 -14.30
C ARG A 128 26.10 -18.93 -15.71
N LYS A 129 25.11 -19.49 -16.39
CA LYS A 129 24.69 -19.08 -17.75
C LYS A 129 23.96 -17.75 -17.74
N ALA A 130 23.20 -17.45 -16.69
CA ALA A 130 22.60 -16.13 -16.47
C ALA A 130 23.67 -15.01 -16.47
N VAL A 131 24.81 -15.22 -15.81
CA VAL A 131 25.94 -14.28 -15.85
C VAL A 131 26.51 -14.12 -17.26
N GLU A 132 26.68 -15.23 -18.00
CA GLU A 132 27.14 -15.19 -19.40
C GLU A 132 26.17 -14.40 -20.30
N LEU A 133 24.85 -14.59 -20.12
CA LEU A 133 23.79 -13.90 -20.85
C LEU A 133 23.79 -12.40 -20.52
N ALA A 134 23.82 -12.04 -19.24
CA ALA A 134 23.82 -10.65 -18.77
C ALA A 134 25.02 -9.83 -19.29
N ARG A 135 26.17 -10.49 -19.50
CA ARG A 135 27.41 -9.87 -19.98
C ARG A 135 27.47 -9.66 -21.49
N ARG A 136 26.51 -10.18 -22.27
CA ARG A 136 26.51 -10.00 -23.72
C ARG A 136 26.33 -8.53 -24.08
N PRO A 137 26.93 -8.04 -25.17
CA PRO A 137 26.82 -6.63 -25.56
C PRO A 137 25.37 -6.12 -25.66
N GLN A 138 24.44 -6.95 -26.14
CA GLN A 138 23.02 -6.58 -26.30
C GLN A 138 22.18 -6.63 -25.01
N ASN A 139 22.76 -7.02 -23.88
CA ASN A 139 22.08 -7.16 -22.58
C ASN A 139 22.43 -5.97 -21.67
N LEU A 140 22.94 -6.20 -20.46
CA LEU A 140 23.24 -5.14 -19.50
C LEU A 140 24.14 -4.02 -20.08
N PRO A 141 25.20 -4.31 -20.87
CA PRO A 141 25.99 -3.27 -21.54
C PRO A 141 25.17 -2.34 -22.44
N ALA A 142 24.32 -2.86 -23.33
CA ALA A 142 23.46 -2.03 -24.19
C ALA A 142 22.46 -1.21 -23.39
N VAL A 143 21.93 -1.76 -22.29
CA VAL A 143 21.04 -0.99 -21.38
C VAL A 143 21.81 0.14 -20.71
N LYS A 144 23.05 -0.12 -20.27
CA LYS A 144 23.93 0.90 -19.71
C LYS A 144 24.21 2.03 -20.71
N GLU A 145 24.48 1.69 -21.97
CA GLU A 145 24.64 2.68 -23.04
C GLU A 145 23.37 3.51 -23.26
N LEU A 146 22.19 2.88 -23.15
CA LEU A 146 20.90 3.51 -23.40
C LEU A 146 20.45 4.50 -22.31
N VAL A 147 20.62 4.14 -21.04
CA VAL A 147 20.07 4.92 -19.90
C VAL A 147 21.11 5.49 -18.94
N GLY A 148 22.37 5.04 -19.02
CA GLY A 148 23.45 5.44 -18.11
C GLY A 148 23.34 4.78 -16.73
N ASP A 149 23.85 5.45 -15.70
CA ASP A 149 23.77 5.03 -14.29
C ASP A 149 22.31 4.99 -13.82
N CYS A 150 21.91 3.91 -13.15
CA CYS A 150 20.57 3.72 -12.60
C CYS A 150 20.58 2.67 -11.47
N ALA A 151 19.45 2.51 -10.77
CA ALA A 151 19.21 1.35 -9.92
C ALA A 151 18.81 0.15 -10.80
N TYR A 152 19.62 -0.90 -10.81
CA TYR A 152 19.30 -2.09 -11.59
C TYR A 152 18.77 -3.21 -10.70
N PHE A 153 17.53 -3.62 -10.94
CA PHE A 153 16.86 -4.65 -10.18
C PHE A 153 16.78 -5.93 -10.99
N ILE A 154 17.40 -7.02 -10.52
CA ILE A 154 17.29 -8.34 -11.17
C ILE A 154 16.42 -9.25 -10.31
N ASP A 155 15.20 -9.46 -10.79
CA ASP A 155 14.14 -10.17 -10.13
C ASP A 155 14.48 -11.63 -9.79
N THR A 156 13.85 -12.13 -8.73
CA THR A 156 13.98 -13.47 -8.15
C THR A 156 15.37 -13.92 -7.67
N THR A 157 16.45 -13.19 -7.99
CA THR A 157 17.84 -13.60 -7.70
C THR A 157 18.04 -14.00 -6.23
N PHE A 158 17.50 -13.22 -5.29
CA PHE A 158 17.56 -13.50 -3.85
C PHE A 158 16.26 -14.05 -3.25
N ALA A 159 15.17 -14.09 -4.01
CA ALA A 159 13.91 -14.70 -3.56
C ALA A 159 13.90 -16.20 -3.79
N ALA A 160 14.38 -16.65 -4.96
CA ALA A 160 14.41 -18.05 -5.32
C ALA A 160 15.41 -18.83 -4.45
N GLY A 161 15.01 -20.04 -4.05
CA GLY A 161 15.89 -20.97 -3.34
C GLY A 161 17.14 -21.30 -4.16
N LEU A 162 18.20 -21.73 -3.48
CA LEU A 162 19.41 -22.20 -4.15
C LEU A 162 19.15 -23.55 -4.83
N THR A 163 19.53 -23.68 -6.09
CA THR A 163 19.26 -24.86 -6.91
C THR A 163 20.55 -25.58 -7.33
N GLU A 164 20.40 -26.81 -7.85
CA GLU A 164 21.50 -27.56 -8.46
C GLU A 164 21.24 -27.68 -9.97
N CYS A 165 22.30 -27.76 -10.78
CA CYS A 165 22.20 -28.11 -12.20
C CYS A 165 23.04 -29.35 -12.50
N PHE A 166 22.45 -30.31 -13.21
CA PHE A 166 23.08 -31.58 -13.56
C PHE A 166 23.50 -31.68 -15.04
N ASP A 167 23.42 -30.59 -15.81
CA ASP A 167 23.98 -30.57 -17.16
C ASP A 167 25.52 -30.74 -17.10
N PRO A 168 26.12 -31.69 -17.84
CA PRO A 168 27.56 -31.93 -17.82
C PRO A 168 28.42 -30.71 -18.19
N LYS A 169 27.91 -29.75 -18.98
CA LYS A 169 28.66 -28.58 -19.48
C LYS A 169 28.69 -27.42 -18.48
N HIS A 170 27.71 -27.35 -17.57
CA HIS A 170 27.59 -26.27 -16.58
C HIS A 170 26.99 -26.79 -15.27
N ARG A 171 27.48 -27.94 -14.81
CA ARG A 171 27.09 -28.54 -13.55
C ARG A 171 27.40 -27.58 -12.40
N LEU A 172 26.45 -27.44 -11.47
CA LEU A 172 26.64 -26.59 -10.29
C LEU A 172 25.95 -27.18 -9.06
N THR A 173 26.55 -26.96 -7.90
CA THR A 173 25.96 -27.21 -6.58
C THR A 173 25.15 -26.00 -6.11
N ARG A 174 24.43 -26.12 -4.99
CA ARG A 174 23.75 -24.96 -4.37
C ARG A 174 24.71 -23.84 -3.97
N TRP A 175 25.94 -24.18 -3.57
CA TRP A 175 26.96 -23.19 -3.22
C TRP A 175 27.49 -22.45 -4.46
N ASP A 176 27.62 -23.18 -5.57
CA ASP A 176 27.93 -22.56 -6.86
C ASP A 176 26.78 -21.67 -7.32
N ASP A 177 25.52 -22.08 -7.13
CA ASP A 177 24.34 -21.25 -7.47
C ASP A 177 24.37 -19.92 -6.71
N MET A 178 24.62 -19.98 -5.40
CA MET A 178 24.79 -18.79 -4.56
C MET A 178 25.91 -17.89 -5.09
N ARG A 179 27.08 -18.46 -5.39
CA ARG A 179 28.22 -17.73 -5.95
C ARG A 179 27.87 -17.03 -7.26
N TRP A 180 27.15 -17.70 -8.17
CA TRP A 180 26.82 -17.11 -9.46
C TRP A 180 25.70 -16.06 -9.37
N LYS A 181 24.76 -16.23 -8.42
CA LYS A 181 23.80 -15.19 -8.04
C LYS A 181 24.48 -13.95 -7.47
N GLN A 182 25.49 -14.11 -6.61
CA GLN A 182 26.33 -12.99 -6.16
C GLN A 182 27.08 -12.34 -7.34
N ALA A 183 27.64 -13.14 -8.26
CA ALA A 183 28.40 -12.63 -9.38
C ALA A 183 27.57 -11.80 -10.40
N ILE A 184 26.31 -12.17 -10.67
CA ILE A 184 25.45 -11.34 -11.53
C ILE A 184 25.07 -10.02 -10.83
N SER A 185 24.81 -10.08 -9.52
CA SER A 185 24.52 -8.90 -8.69
C SER A 185 25.69 -7.92 -8.67
N ASP A 186 26.90 -8.41 -8.38
CA ASP A 186 28.11 -7.59 -8.36
C ASP A 186 28.39 -6.95 -9.73
N TYR A 187 28.20 -7.72 -10.81
CA TYR A 187 28.38 -7.21 -12.17
C TYR A 187 27.37 -6.11 -12.53
N ALA A 188 26.09 -6.31 -12.20
CA ALA A 188 25.07 -5.28 -12.41
C ALA A 188 25.35 -4.04 -11.56
N ARG A 189 25.75 -4.23 -10.30
CA ARG A 189 26.14 -3.12 -9.40
C ARG A 189 27.32 -2.33 -9.93
N GLU A 190 28.38 -3.01 -10.38
CA GLU A 190 29.56 -2.38 -11.00
C GLU A 190 29.18 -1.57 -12.23
N LEU A 191 28.28 -2.10 -13.07
CA LEU A 191 27.89 -1.46 -14.31
C LEU A 191 26.98 -0.25 -14.08
N PHE A 192 25.97 -0.35 -13.22
CA PHE A 192 24.92 0.67 -13.08
C PHE A 192 25.09 1.60 -11.87
N GLY A 193 25.89 1.21 -10.88
CA GLY A 193 26.16 1.96 -9.66
C GLY A 193 25.32 1.54 -8.46
N MET A 194 24.10 1.02 -8.68
CA MET A 194 23.27 0.46 -7.61
C MET A 194 22.55 -0.82 -8.06
N PHE A 195 22.45 -1.78 -7.17
CA PHE A 195 21.78 -3.06 -7.42
C PHE A 195 20.73 -3.39 -6.35
N GLY A 196 19.63 -4.01 -6.80
CA GLY A 196 18.66 -4.63 -5.91
C GLY A 196 18.07 -5.92 -6.49
N SER A 197 17.37 -6.67 -5.65
CA SER A 197 16.67 -7.89 -6.07
C SER A 197 15.50 -8.18 -5.15
N GLU A 198 14.58 -9.00 -5.66
CA GLU A 198 13.40 -9.48 -4.94
C GLU A 198 13.80 -10.28 -3.69
N CYS A 199 13.01 -10.07 -2.64
CA CYS A 199 13.23 -10.50 -1.26
C CYS A 199 14.64 -10.13 -0.80
N GLY A 200 15.45 -11.11 -0.44
CA GLY A 200 16.73 -10.91 0.21
C GLY A 200 17.10 -12.11 1.06
N ARG A 201 18.41 -12.27 1.26
CA ARG A 201 19.02 -13.30 2.10
C ARG A 201 20.25 -12.68 2.76
N GLU A 202 20.64 -13.18 3.92
CA GLU A 202 21.83 -12.71 4.64
C GLU A 202 23.10 -12.76 3.77
N TRP A 203 23.28 -13.82 2.98
CA TRP A 203 24.43 -13.99 2.09
C TRP A 203 24.48 -13.02 0.90
N ALA A 204 23.37 -12.31 0.65
CA ALA A 204 23.25 -11.35 -0.44
C ALA A 204 23.54 -9.91 0.00
N ILE A 205 23.58 -9.63 1.30
CA ILE A 205 23.78 -8.27 1.84
C ILE A 205 25.05 -7.59 1.28
N PRO A 206 26.22 -8.25 1.19
CA PRO A 206 27.42 -7.61 0.63
C PRO A 206 27.33 -7.27 -0.87
N HIS A 207 26.35 -7.85 -1.56
CA HIS A 207 26.22 -7.86 -3.02
C HIS A 207 24.99 -7.05 -3.50
N SER A 208 24.36 -6.28 -2.62
CA SER A 208 23.16 -5.50 -2.92
C SER A 208 23.16 -4.15 -2.21
N ASP A 209 22.46 -3.18 -2.79
CA ASP A 209 22.20 -1.88 -2.15
C ASP A 209 20.81 -1.82 -1.54
N PHE A 210 19.85 -2.56 -2.13
CA PHE A 210 18.51 -2.70 -1.56
C PHE A 210 17.86 -4.06 -1.84
N PHE A 211 16.82 -4.35 -1.04
CA PHE A 211 15.98 -5.54 -1.09
C PHE A 211 14.51 -5.17 -1.24
N GLU A 212 13.75 -5.94 -2.01
CA GLU A 212 12.30 -5.71 -2.23
C GLU A 212 11.47 -6.91 -1.77
N GLY A 213 10.82 -6.79 -0.61
CA GLY A 213 9.86 -7.78 -0.10
C GLY A 213 10.12 -8.30 1.31
N LEU A 214 11.21 -7.89 1.96
CA LEU A 214 11.48 -8.27 3.36
C LEU A 214 10.66 -7.47 4.38
N THR A 215 10.24 -6.24 4.03
CA THR A 215 9.41 -5.40 4.91
C THR A 215 7.91 -5.61 4.66
N GLY A 216 7.54 -6.63 3.88
CA GLY A 216 6.16 -7.03 3.63
C GLY A 216 5.82 -7.27 2.16
N VAL A 217 4.65 -7.88 1.95
CA VAL A 217 4.15 -8.34 0.65
C VAL A 217 2.67 -8.02 0.54
N SER A 218 2.26 -7.28 -0.49
CA SER A 218 0.84 -6.95 -0.76
C SER A 218 0.09 -6.39 0.47
N GLY A 219 0.74 -5.51 1.23
CA GLY A 219 0.14 -4.90 2.42
C GLY A 219 0.05 -5.83 3.64
N GLN A 220 0.78 -6.94 3.63
CA GLN A 220 0.87 -7.92 4.70
C GLN A 220 2.33 -8.15 5.12
N HIS A 221 2.58 -8.78 6.27
CA HIS A 221 3.94 -9.07 6.74
C HIS A 221 4.68 -10.11 5.87
N TYR A 222 3.96 -11.11 5.34
CA TYR A 222 4.56 -12.25 4.64
C TYR A 222 3.81 -12.57 3.35
N HIS A 223 4.51 -13.17 2.40
CA HIS A 223 3.94 -13.63 1.13
C HIS A 223 2.76 -14.59 1.33
N ASN A 224 2.85 -15.50 2.30
CA ASN A 224 1.72 -16.34 2.70
C ASN A 224 0.88 -15.59 3.74
N ALA A 225 -0.20 -14.93 3.29
CA ALA A 225 -1.11 -14.16 4.14
C ALA A 225 -1.69 -14.98 5.32
N ASN A 226 -1.77 -16.31 5.18
CA ASN A 226 -2.29 -17.20 6.22
C ASN A 226 -1.20 -17.77 7.13
N LEU A 227 0.07 -17.37 6.97
CA LEU A 227 1.20 -17.97 7.71
C LEU A 227 1.01 -17.83 9.22
N MET A 228 0.72 -16.62 9.70
CA MET A 228 0.57 -16.35 11.13
C MET A 228 -0.60 -17.13 11.74
N THR A 229 -1.77 -17.11 11.08
CA THR A 229 -2.93 -17.90 11.50
C THR A 229 -2.63 -19.41 11.54
N LYS A 230 -1.89 -19.92 10.55
CA LYS A 230 -1.52 -21.34 10.48
C LYS A 230 -0.58 -21.78 11.59
N VAL A 231 0.33 -20.91 12.03
CA VAL A 231 1.34 -21.24 13.04
C VAL A 231 0.98 -20.73 14.45
N GLY A 232 -0.08 -19.92 14.59
CA GLY A 232 -0.42 -19.24 15.84
C GLY A 232 0.64 -18.24 16.30
N GLY A 233 1.45 -17.74 15.35
CA GLY A 233 2.63 -16.92 15.64
C GLY A 233 2.35 -15.42 15.55
N VAL A 234 3.30 -14.64 16.06
CA VAL A 234 3.33 -13.17 15.99
C VAL A 234 4.53 -12.73 15.17
N ALA A 235 4.36 -11.71 14.34
CA ALA A 235 5.46 -11.17 13.54
C ALA A 235 6.42 -10.35 14.43
N ILE A 236 7.70 -10.69 14.38
CA ILE A 236 8.80 -9.98 15.05
C ILE A 236 9.79 -9.54 13.98
N PRO A 237 10.28 -8.29 13.98
CA PRO A 237 11.14 -7.75 12.93
C PRO A 237 12.60 -8.22 13.07
N LEU A 238 12.84 -9.53 13.18
CA LEU A 238 14.18 -10.10 13.45
C LEU A 238 15.22 -9.67 12.41
N PHE A 239 14.84 -9.59 11.13
CA PHE A 239 15.77 -9.14 10.09
C PHE A 239 16.21 -7.69 10.32
N GLU A 240 15.30 -6.82 10.76
CA GLU A 240 15.60 -5.42 11.09
C GLU A 240 16.42 -5.31 12.37
N MET A 241 16.19 -6.18 13.36
CA MET A 241 17.01 -6.19 14.57
C MET A 241 18.48 -6.56 14.30
N VAL A 242 18.76 -7.30 13.23
CA VAL A 242 20.12 -7.80 12.92
C VAL A 242 20.81 -7.02 11.79
N TYR A 243 20.10 -6.67 10.72
CA TYR A 243 20.69 -6.20 9.46
C TYR A 243 20.22 -4.82 9.02
N ARG A 244 19.53 -4.09 9.91
CA ARG A 244 18.85 -2.87 9.50
C ARG A 244 19.78 -1.79 8.92
N ASP A 245 20.92 -1.59 9.56
CA ASP A 245 21.97 -0.65 9.17
C ASP A 245 22.86 -1.17 8.03
N CYS A 246 22.65 -2.40 7.58
CA CYS A 246 23.46 -3.05 6.54
C CYS A 246 22.85 -2.95 5.14
N ILE A 247 21.52 -2.82 5.01
CA ILE A 247 20.83 -2.86 3.72
C ILE A 247 19.56 -2.00 3.72
N ALA A 248 19.27 -1.34 2.60
CA ALA A 248 17.96 -0.73 2.39
C ALA A 248 16.92 -1.82 2.08
N ALA A 249 15.71 -1.70 2.63
CA ALA A 249 14.66 -2.68 2.40
C ALA A 249 13.31 -1.99 2.12
N TYR A 250 12.59 -2.56 1.16
CA TYR A 250 11.26 -2.13 0.73
C TYR A 250 10.30 -3.33 0.77
N GLY A 251 8.99 -3.06 0.72
CA GLY A 251 7.99 -4.09 0.56
C GLY A 251 7.80 -4.44 -0.92
N LYS A 252 7.14 -5.56 -1.20
CA LYS A 252 6.84 -5.99 -2.57
C LYS A 252 5.35 -6.11 -2.88
N TYR A 253 5.04 -5.91 -4.15
CA TYR A 253 3.68 -5.96 -4.72
C TYR A 253 2.72 -4.90 -4.19
N GLY A 254 1.66 -4.63 -4.95
CA GLY A 254 0.70 -3.61 -4.58
C GLY A 254 -0.30 -4.06 -3.51
N TYR A 255 -0.89 -3.06 -2.85
CA TYR A 255 -1.99 -3.18 -1.90
C TYR A 255 -2.98 -2.03 -2.10
N ASP A 256 -4.10 -2.07 -1.38
CA ASP A 256 -5.13 -1.03 -1.39
C ASP A 256 -4.82 0.02 -0.30
N PRO A 257 -4.50 1.28 -0.66
CA PRO A 257 -4.26 2.35 0.31
C PRO A 257 -5.39 2.56 1.32
N ALA A 258 -6.64 2.29 0.92
CA ALA A 258 -7.81 2.42 1.81
C ALA A 258 -7.94 1.28 2.82
N LYS A 259 -7.01 0.30 2.79
CA LYS A 259 -6.96 -0.84 3.72
C LYS A 259 -5.60 -1.01 4.39
N ALA A 260 -4.73 -0.01 4.28
CA ALA A 260 -3.31 -0.14 4.56
C ALA A 260 -2.90 0.34 5.96
N ALA A 261 -3.81 0.78 6.82
CA ALA A 261 -3.44 1.40 8.10
C ALA A 261 -2.51 0.54 8.98
N ASP A 262 -2.84 -0.75 9.18
CA ASP A 262 -1.97 -1.67 9.93
C ASP A 262 -0.60 -1.87 9.25
N TYR A 263 -0.59 -1.89 7.92
CA TYR A 263 0.63 -2.01 7.13
C TYR A 263 1.52 -0.77 7.24
N VAL A 264 0.92 0.42 7.27
CA VAL A 264 1.64 1.67 7.55
C VAL A 264 2.22 1.64 8.97
N LEU A 265 1.45 1.21 9.98
CA LEU A 265 1.97 1.04 11.35
C LEU A 265 3.14 0.06 11.42
N HIS A 266 3.11 -1.03 10.65
CA HIS A 266 4.22 -1.96 10.56
C HIS A 266 5.49 -1.26 10.07
N HIS A 267 5.40 -0.48 8.98
CA HIS A 267 6.51 0.28 8.41
C HIS A 267 7.04 1.37 9.36
N ILE A 268 6.13 2.06 10.06
CA ILE A 268 6.48 2.99 11.14
C ILE A 268 7.30 2.25 12.21
N SER A 269 6.84 1.08 12.66
CA SER A 269 7.49 0.29 13.72
C SER A 269 8.92 -0.14 13.37
N ILE A 270 9.21 -0.41 12.10
CA ILE A 270 10.55 -0.83 11.65
C ILE A 270 11.40 0.32 11.07
N GLY A 271 10.81 1.52 11.00
CA GLY A 271 11.44 2.72 10.46
C GLY A 271 11.77 2.64 8.97
N ARG A 272 11.02 1.87 8.18
CA ARG A 272 11.27 1.67 6.74
C ARG A 272 10.30 2.48 5.87
N PRO A 273 10.73 2.90 4.68
CA PRO A 273 9.85 3.60 3.75
C PRO A 273 8.81 2.64 3.15
N LEU A 274 7.65 3.19 2.78
CA LEU A 274 6.61 2.47 2.05
C LEU A 274 7.00 2.23 0.57
N HIS A 275 6.16 1.46 -0.13
CA HIS A 275 6.34 1.10 -1.54
C HIS A 275 5.00 1.24 -2.28
N TYR A 276 5.00 1.69 -3.54
CA TYR A 276 3.77 2.02 -4.27
C TYR A 276 3.75 1.36 -5.66
N HIS A 277 3.32 0.10 -5.73
CA HIS A 277 3.22 -0.64 -7.01
C HIS A 277 1.87 -0.47 -7.72
N ASN A 278 0.78 -0.21 -6.97
CA ASN A 278 -0.56 -0.03 -7.52
C ASN A 278 -0.85 1.44 -7.87
N ILE A 279 0.05 2.06 -8.63
CA ILE A 279 -0.24 3.39 -9.19
C ILE A 279 -1.40 3.21 -10.19
N PRO A 280 -2.45 4.06 -10.17
CA PRO A 280 -3.48 4.02 -11.19
C PRO A 280 -2.91 4.41 -12.55
N GLN A 281 -3.58 3.94 -13.60
CA GLN A 281 -3.06 4.00 -14.96
C GLN A 281 -2.98 5.42 -15.49
N HIS A 282 -2.09 5.63 -16.45
CA HIS A 282 -1.91 6.92 -17.10
C HIS A 282 -1.70 8.05 -16.07
N LEU A 283 -2.07 9.28 -16.44
CA LEU A 283 -1.93 10.47 -15.61
C LEU A 283 -3.15 10.61 -14.68
N TYR A 284 -3.27 9.67 -13.73
CA TYR A 284 -4.47 9.47 -12.90
C TYR A 284 -4.97 10.70 -12.14
N TRP A 285 -4.11 11.67 -11.83
CA TRP A 285 -4.46 12.90 -11.14
C TRP A 285 -5.00 14.00 -12.09
N LYS A 286 -4.77 13.85 -13.40
CA LYS A 286 -5.27 14.77 -14.44
C LYS A 286 -6.62 14.34 -14.98
N GLU A 287 -6.93 13.05 -14.93
CA GLU A 287 -8.31 12.64 -15.09
C GLU A 287 -9.11 13.35 -13.99
N PRO A 288 -10.31 13.88 -14.27
CA PRO A 288 -11.18 14.30 -13.21
C PRO A 288 -11.41 13.05 -12.38
N GLY A 289 -10.66 12.91 -11.29
CA GLY A 289 -10.88 11.89 -10.29
C GLY A 289 -12.37 11.92 -9.95
N PRO A 290 -12.96 10.82 -9.47
CA PRO A 290 -14.35 10.84 -9.05
C PRO A 290 -14.52 12.08 -8.18
N LYS A 291 -15.21 13.11 -8.71
CA LYS A 291 -15.40 14.40 -8.03
C LYS A 291 -15.74 14.01 -6.62
N LYS A 292 -15.04 14.55 -5.59
CA LYS A 292 -15.42 14.42 -4.17
C LYS A 292 -16.94 14.31 -4.19
N GLN A 293 -17.49 13.10 -4.06
CA GLN A 293 -18.93 12.99 -3.99
C GLN A 293 -19.13 13.48 -2.59
N THR A 294 -19.30 14.80 -2.44
CA THR A 294 -19.83 15.38 -1.22
C THR A 294 -20.97 14.46 -0.85
N PRO A 295 -20.85 13.72 0.27
CA PRO A 295 -21.83 12.72 0.62
C PRO A 295 -23.17 13.41 0.51
N MET A 296 -24.07 12.84 -0.29
CA MET A 296 -25.38 13.43 -0.41
C MET A 296 -25.94 13.51 1.00
N PRO A 297 -26.56 14.63 1.40
CA PRO A 297 -26.99 14.85 2.78
C PRO A 297 -28.29 14.08 3.05
N LEU A 298 -28.15 12.76 2.93
CA LEU A 298 -29.15 11.73 2.98
C LEU A 298 -28.65 10.66 3.95
N ARG A 299 -29.46 10.37 4.96
CA ARG A 299 -29.15 9.32 5.94
C ARG A 299 -30.25 8.27 5.97
N PRO A 300 -29.98 7.02 5.56
CA PRO A 300 -30.95 5.94 5.64
C PRO A 300 -31.04 5.34 7.05
N ALA A 301 -32.21 4.81 7.39
CA ALA A 301 -32.48 4.10 8.63
C ALA A 301 -33.64 3.10 8.43
N ILE A 302 -33.79 2.18 9.39
CA ILE A 302 -34.98 1.33 9.51
C ILE A 302 -35.97 2.05 10.42
N ALA A 303 -37.17 2.35 9.89
CA ALA A 303 -38.22 3.03 10.61
C ALA A 303 -39.08 2.05 11.43
N ASP A 304 -39.37 0.88 10.86
CA ASP A 304 -40.11 -0.21 11.49
C ASP A 304 -39.76 -1.53 10.79
N LEU A 305 -39.69 -2.64 11.54
CA LEU A 305 -39.52 -3.98 10.99
C LEU A 305 -40.27 -4.99 11.87
N LYS A 306 -41.23 -5.70 11.27
CA LYS A 306 -42.11 -6.65 11.98
C LYS A 306 -42.25 -7.94 11.20
N GLN A 307 -42.02 -9.07 11.85
CA GLN A 307 -42.29 -10.38 11.27
C GLN A 307 -43.78 -10.53 10.95
N THR A 308 -44.10 -11.00 9.74
CA THR A 308 -45.48 -11.16 9.23
C THR A 308 -45.83 -12.63 8.98
N ALA A 309 -44.84 -13.49 8.73
CA ALA A 309 -44.97 -14.95 8.77
C ALA A 309 -43.61 -15.61 9.10
N PRO A 310 -43.50 -16.95 9.23
CA PRO A 310 -42.24 -17.62 9.53
C PRO A 310 -41.09 -17.29 8.56
N ASP A 311 -41.42 -17.06 7.29
CA ASP A 311 -40.47 -16.82 6.19
C ASP A 311 -40.46 -15.37 5.69
N ARG A 312 -41.14 -14.44 6.36
CA ARG A 312 -41.30 -13.06 5.86
C ARG A 312 -41.50 -12.02 6.95
N PHE A 313 -41.10 -10.80 6.63
CA PHE A 313 -41.30 -9.64 7.48
C PHE A 313 -41.67 -8.41 6.65
N SER A 314 -42.42 -7.52 7.29
CA SER A 314 -42.71 -6.18 6.81
C SER A 314 -41.63 -5.21 7.28
N VAL A 315 -41.12 -4.36 6.40
CA VAL A 315 -40.12 -3.33 6.72
C VAL A 315 -40.48 -1.98 6.13
N THR A 316 -40.33 -0.93 6.93
CA THR A 316 -40.45 0.46 6.50
C THR A 316 -39.08 1.12 6.61
N TYR A 317 -38.60 1.67 5.49
CA TYR A 317 -37.37 2.43 5.43
C TYR A 317 -37.63 3.91 5.68
N GLN A 318 -36.69 4.58 6.35
CA GLN A 318 -36.72 6.02 6.56
C GLN A 318 -35.44 6.64 6.00
N TRP A 319 -35.58 7.82 5.42
CA TRP A 319 -34.49 8.65 4.95
C TRP A 319 -34.62 10.04 5.55
N SER A 320 -33.56 10.52 6.19
CA SER A 320 -33.41 11.95 6.52
C SER A 320 -32.81 12.65 5.31
N VAL A 321 -33.56 13.55 4.68
CA VAL A 321 -33.18 14.29 3.47
C VAL A 321 -32.93 15.74 3.87
N LYS A 322 -31.69 16.23 3.89
CA LYS A 322 -31.47 17.67 4.14
C LYS A 322 -31.62 18.49 2.85
N GLU A 323 -31.25 17.92 1.71
CA GLU A 323 -31.37 18.54 0.40
C GLU A 323 -31.96 17.56 -0.62
N THR A 324 -32.77 18.09 -1.54
CA THR A 324 -33.36 17.30 -2.63
C THR A 324 -32.27 16.69 -3.50
N PRO A 325 -32.29 15.36 -3.74
CA PRO A 325 -31.34 14.72 -4.63
C PRO A 325 -31.30 15.38 -6.03
N PRO A 326 -30.12 15.74 -6.56
CA PRO A 326 -30.01 16.50 -7.82
C PRO A 326 -30.40 15.67 -9.04
N THR A 327 -30.46 14.35 -8.90
CA THR A 327 -30.85 13.42 -9.96
C THR A 327 -31.74 12.33 -9.40
N ASN A 328 -32.40 11.59 -10.29
CA ASN A 328 -33.21 10.45 -9.90
C ASN A 328 -32.34 9.22 -9.59
N TRP A 329 -32.35 8.78 -8.33
CA TRP A 329 -31.58 7.62 -7.86
C TRP A 329 -32.51 6.45 -7.52
N ARG A 330 -32.09 5.21 -7.72
CA ARG A 330 -32.79 4.04 -7.17
C ARG A 330 -32.25 3.69 -5.80
N VAL A 331 -33.13 3.28 -4.90
CA VAL A 331 -32.74 2.73 -3.60
C VAL A 331 -32.43 1.26 -3.77
N PHE A 332 -31.25 0.85 -3.30
CA PHE A 332 -30.95 -0.57 -3.07
C PHE A 332 -30.95 -0.88 -1.57
N VAL A 333 -31.39 -2.08 -1.24
CA VAL A 333 -31.37 -2.62 0.12
C VAL A 333 -30.85 -4.05 0.06
N HIS A 334 -29.71 -4.28 0.71
CA HIS A 334 -29.05 -5.58 0.73
C HIS A 334 -29.06 -6.17 2.14
N PHE A 335 -29.36 -7.45 2.22
CA PHE A 335 -29.19 -8.27 3.41
C PHE A 335 -27.94 -9.12 3.21
N THR A 336 -26.92 -8.86 4.02
CA THR A 336 -25.55 -9.37 3.80
C THR A 336 -25.08 -10.25 4.93
N ASP A 337 -24.20 -11.22 4.63
CA ASP A 337 -23.44 -11.93 5.67
C ASP A 337 -22.30 -11.07 6.24
N GLN A 338 -21.56 -11.60 7.23
CA GLN A 338 -20.43 -10.88 7.85
C GLN A 338 -19.32 -10.50 6.85
N ALA A 339 -19.19 -11.25 5.75
CA ALA A 339 -18.22 -10.95 4.69
C ALA A 339 -18.74 -9.90 3.69
N GLY A 340 -19.97 -9.39 3.86
CA GLY A 340 -20.58 -8.39 2.99
C GLY A 340 -21.24 -8.97 1.73
N ASN A 341 -21.32 -10.29 1.60
CA ASN A 341 -21.97 -10.93 0.46
C ASN A 341 -23.48 -10.81 0.57
N ILE A 342 -24.11 -10.37 -0.52
CA ILE A 342 -25.57 -10.22 -0.59
C ILE A 342 -26.22 -11.60 -0.59
N LYS A 343 -27.14 -11.83 0.36
CA LYS A 343 -27.95 -13.06 0.44
C LYS A 343 -29.35 -12.86 -0.14
N PHE A 344 -29.94 -11.69 0.09
CA PHE A 344 -31.20 -11.28 -0.52
C PHE A 344 -31.32 -9.75 -0.52
N GLN A 345 -32.32 -9.21 -1.22
CA GLN A 345 -32.43 -7.79 -1.53
C GLN A 345 -33.87 -7.29 -1.45
N ASN A 346 -34.06 -5.97 -1.28
CA ASN A 346 -35.35 -5.31 -1.30
C ASN A 346 -35.28 -3.90 -1.92
N ASP A 347 -34.66 -3.84 -3.10
CA ASP A 347 -34.52 -2.64 -3.90
C ASP A 347 -35.87 -2.09 -4.34
N HIS A 348 -36.03 -0.76 -4.37
CA HIS A 348 -37.33 -0.14 -4.59
C HIS A 348 -37.27 1.19 -5.35
N ALA A 349 -38.45 1.81 -5.50
CA ALA A 349 -38.72 2.94 -6.39
C ALA A 349 -37.76 4.12 -6.16
N PRO A 350 -37.49 4.90 -7.22
CA PRO A 350 -36.42 5.90 -7.18
C PRO A 350 -36.82 7.20 -6.47
N THR A 351 -35.83 8.06 -6.20
CA THR A 351 -35.92 9.29 -5.38
C THR A 351 -36.65 10.47 -6.04
N THR A 352 -37.34 10.27 -7.17
CA THR A 352 -37.90 11.33 -8.04
C THR A 352 -38.78 12.36 -7.32
N ARG A 353 -39.38 11.98 -6.18
CA ARG A 353 -40.36 12.81 -5.44
C ARG A 353 -39.86 13.27 -4.07
N TRP A 354 -38.59 13.03 -3.73
CA TRP A 354 -38.07 13.36 -2.41
C TRP A 354 -37.90 14.87 -2.27
N GLN A 355 -38.25 15.38 -1.09
CA GLN A 355 -38.07 16.76 -0.67
C GLN A 355 -37.34 16.75 0.67
N PRO A 356 -36.76 17.89 1.11
CA PRO A 356 -36.12 17.97 2.42
C PRO A 356 -37.10 17.61 3.54
N GLY A 357 -36.63 16.84 4.51
CA GLY A 357 -37.42 16.27 5.60
C GLY A 357 -37.25 14.76 5.72
N GLU A 358 -38.18 14.13 6.45
CA GLU A 358 -38.22 12.67 6.56
C GLU A 358 -39.03 12.06 5.42
N VAL A 359 -38.42 11.14 4.69
CA VAL A 359 -39.09 10.34 3.67
C VAL A 359 -39.21 8.91 4.19
N ARG A 360 -40.44 8.39 4.23
CA ARG A 360 -40.73 6.99 4.58
C ARG A 360 -41.14 6.21 3.35
N GLN A 361 -40.60 5.01 3.20
CA GLN A 361 -40.90 4.11 2.09
C GLN A 361 -41.24 2.72 2.62
N GLY A 362 -42.35 2.17 2.14
CA GLY A 362 -42.92 0.93 2.62
C GLY A 362 -44.30 1.15 3.27
N PRO A 363 -44.80 0.17 4.04
CA PRO A 363 -44.16 -1.10 4.34
C PRO A 363 -43.94 -1.97 3.10
N PHE A 364 -42.77 -2.61 3.00
CA PHE A 364 -42.46 -3.62 2.00
C PHE A 364 -42.46 -5.00 2.65
N GLU A 365 -43.03 -5.99 1.95
CA GLU A 365 -42.92 -7.39 2.33
C GLU A 365 -41.59 -7.95 1.82
N VAL A 366 -40.79 -8.54 2.71
CA VAL A 366 -39.51 -9.20 2.37
C VAL A 366 -39.63 -10.69 2.68
N ILE A 367 -39.38 -11.52 1.68
CA ILE A 367 -39.38 -12.98 1.80
C ILE A 367 -37.95 -13.46 2.02
N VAL A 368 -37.73 -14.21 3.09
CA VAL A 368 -36.45 -14.85 3.42
C VAL A 368 -36.28 -16.08 2.53
N PRO A 369 -35.15 -16.23 1.80
CA PRO A 369 -34.87 -17.43 1.02
C PRO A 369 -34.87 -18.71 1.87
N THR A 370 -35.42 -19.80 1.34
CA THR A 370 -35.50 -21.10 2.02
C THR A 370 -34.12 -21.57 2.49
N GLY A 371 -34.02 -22.02 3.74
CA GLY A 371 -32.80 -22.56 4.33
C GLY A 371 -31.81 -21.51 4.87
N LEU A 372 -32.16 -20.22 4.78
CA LEU A 372 -31.32 -19.15 5.30
C LEU A 372 -31.52 -19.00 6.82
N THR A 373 -30.46 -19.22 7.60
CA THR A 373 -30.43 -18.97 9.05
C THR A 373 -29.18 -18.20 9.43
N GLY A 374 -29.25 -17.38 10.47
CA GLY A 374 -28.13 -16.58 10.96
C GLY A 374 -28.44 -15.09 11.11
N ILE A 375 -27.39 -14.29 11.28
CA ILE A 375 -27.48 -12.84 11.44
C ILE A 375 -27.06 -12.19 10.11
N PHE A 376 -27.93 -11.32 9.58
CA PHE A 376 -27.68 -10.59 8.35
C PHE A 376 -27.68 -9.08 8.60
N GLU A 377 -26.72 -8.37 8.03
CA GLU A 377 -26.69 -6.93 8.11
C GLU A 377 -27.55 -6.32 7.01
N ILE A 378 -28.35 -5.32 7.39
CA ILE A 378 -29.15 -4.53 6.45
C ILE A 378 -28.32 -3.33 6.02
N ARG A 379 -28.06 -3.24 4.72
CA ARG A 379 -27.26 -2.17 4.10
C ARG A 379 -28.07 -1.46 3.03
N MET A 380 -28.09 -0.14 3.08
CA MET A 380 -28.88 0.70 2.18
C MET A 380 -27.99 1.65 1.41
N GLY A 381 -28.39 1.97 0.18
CA GLY A 381 -27.75 3.03 -0.57
C GLY A 381 -28.51 3.44 -1.83
N LEU A 382 -27.89 4.31 -2.61
CA LEU A 382 -28.45 4.83 -3.85
C LEU A 382 -27.58 4.47 -5.04
N PHE A 383 -28.21 4.10 -6.16
CA PHE A 383 -27.52 3.83 -7.41
C PHE A 383 -28.24 4.38 -8.65
N ARG A 384 -27.50 4.56 -9.74
CA ARG A 384 -28.05 4.92 -11.05
C ARG A 384 -28.26 3.68 -11.89
N SER A 385 -29.49 3.45 -12.36
CA SER A 385 -29.83 2.32 -13.23
C SER A 385 -29.06 2.31 -14.56
N LEU A 386 -28.66 3.49 -15.06
CA LEU A 386 -28.04 3.64 -16.37
C LEU A 386 -26.61 3.07 -16.43
N ASN A 387 -25.85 3.21 -15.35
CA ASN A 387 -24.41 2.87 -15.33
C ASN A 387 -23.95 2.17 -14.03
N GLY A 388 -24.87 1.83 -13.13
CA GLY A 388 -24.55 1.15 -11.87
C GLY A 388 -23.80 2.00 -10.83
N SER A 389 -23.53 3.28 -11.11
CA SER A 389 -22.80 4.15 -10.18
C SER A 389 -23.58 4.34 -8.87
N ARG A 390 -22.86 4.36 -7.75
CA ARG A 390 -23.42 4.53 -6.40
C ARG A 390 -23.20 5.96 -5.90
N ALA A 391 -24.11 6.44 -5.06
CA ALA A 391 -23.94 7.70 -4.34
C ALA A 391 -23.23 7.47 -3.00
N ALA A 392 -22.33 8.36 -2.63
CA ALA A 392 -21.87 8.52 -1.26
C ALA A 392 -23.00 9.15 -0.43
N LEU A 393 -23.23 8.62 0.78
CA LEU A 393 -24.30 9.03 1.69
C LEU A 393 -23.72 9.38 3.06
N GLU A 394 -24.46 10.12 3.88
CA GLU A 394 -24.12 10.33 5.29
C GLU A 394 -24.52 9.09 6.11
N GLY A 395 -23.59 8.53 6.91
CA GLY A 395 -23.89 7.44 7.85
C GLY A 395 -22.74 6.45 8.03
N PRO A 396 -22.95 5.36 8.80
CA PRO A 396 -21.94 4.33 9.01
C PRO A 396 -21.73 3.52 7.73
N LEU A 397 -20.79 3.98 6.90
CA LEU A 397 -20.45 3.38 5.62
C LEU A 397 -19.72 2.05 5.79
N ASP A 398 -19.83 1.18 4.79
CA ASP A 398 -19.20 -0.14 4.76
C ASP A 398 -18.04 -0.26 3.75
N GLY A 399 -17.60 0.87 3.18
CA GLY A 399 -16.54 0.91 2.17
C GLY A 399 -17.00 0.62 0.73
N GLU A 400 -18.28 0.31 0.48
CA GLU A 400 -18.84 0.07 -0.86
C GLU A 400 -19.98 1.04 -1.23
N SER A 401 -19.94 2.24 -0.66
CA SER A 401 -21.01 3.25 -0.77
C SER A 401 -22.37 2.74 -0.30
N ARG A 402 -22.40 1.93 0.78
CA ARG A 402 -23.61 1.49 1.47
C ARG A 402 -23.55 1.92 2.94
N CYS A 403 -24.65 2.39 3.49
CA CYS A 403 -24.79 2.63 4.92
C CYS A 403 -25.33 1.37 5.60
N ARG A 404 -24.73 0.96 6.70
CA ARG A 404 -25.30 -0.05 7.59
C ARG A 404 -26.48 0.59 8.33
N VAL A 405 -27.63 -0.07 8.39
CA VAL A 405 -28.85 0.50 9.03
C VAL A 405 -29.46 -0.38 10.12
N GLY A 406 -28.95 -1.61 10.31
CA GLY A 406 -29.38 -2.54 11.35
C GLY A 406 -28.99 -3.97 11.02
N ARG A 407 -29.44 -4.92 11.83
CA ARG A 407 -29.28 -6.36 11.61
C ARG A 407 -30.62 -7.07 11.73
N VAL A 408 -30.79 -8.14 10.98
CA VAL A 408 -31.90 -9.09 11.14
C VAL A 408 -31.34 -10.45 11.52
N LYS A 409 -31.83 -11.02 12.62
CA LYS A 409 -31.55 -12.39 13.01
C LYS A 409 -32.70 -13.27 12.50
N ILE A 410 -32.35 -14.32 11.77
CA ILE A 410 -33.27 -15.29 11.20
C ILE A 410 -32.97 -16.64 11.83
N ASP A 411 -33.89 -17.11 12.66
CA ASP A 411 -33.93 -18.47 13.19
C ASP A 411 -35.05 -19.26 12.46
N SER A 412 -35.25 -20.54 12.77
CA SER A 412 -36.18 -21.46 12.06
C SER A 412 -37.59 -20.90 11.79
N ASP A 413 -38.12 -20.12 12.73
CA ASP A 413 -39.49 -19.63 12.75
C ASP A 413 -39.60 -18.21 13.34
N LYS A 414 -38.46 -17.58 13.65
CA LYS A 414 -38.38 -16.28 14.32
C LYS A 414 -37.44 -15.33 13.59
N ILE A 415 -37.94 -14.14 13.29
CA ILE A 415 -37.20 -13.04 12.66
C ILE A 415 -37.15 -11.87 13.64
N THR A 416 -35.95 -11.50 14.09
CA THR A 416 -35.76 -10.43 15.08
C THR A 416 -34.90 -9.31 14.50
N PHE A 417 -35.39 -8.07 14.56
CA PHE A 417 -34.59 -6.90 14.19
C PHE A 417 -33.75 -6.41 15.37
N GLN A 418 -32.51 -6.04 15.08
CA GLN A 418 -31.59 -5.40 16.01
C GLN A 418 -31.14 -4.07 15.38
N PRO A 419 -31.47 -2.92 16.00
CA PRO A 419 -30.93 -1.64 15.55
C PRO A 419 -29.41 -1.63 15.67
N LEU A 420 -28.74 -0.79 14.88
CA LEU A 420 -27.33 -0.51 15.11
C LEU A 420 -27.15 0.16 16.46
N GLU A 421 -26.31 -0.41 17.32
CA GLU A 421 -25.81 0.29 18.49
C GLU A 421 -25.08 1.55 17.99
N GLN A 422 -25.52 2.73 18.47
CA GLN A 422 -24.78 3.97 18.29
C GLN A 422 -23.55 3.89 19.18
N SER A 423 -22.46 3.30 18.66
CA SER A 423 -21.15 3.52 19.27
C SER A 423 -20.76 4.99 19.04
N PRO A 424 -20.19 5.69 20.04
CA PRO A 424 -19.50 6.94 19.79
C PRO A 424 -18.48 6.70 18.68
N VAL A 425 -18.46 7.58 17.69
CA VAL A 425 -17.64 7.48 16.46
C VAL A 425 -16.13 7.39 16.77
N GLN A 426 -15.72 7.74 17.99
CA GLN A 426 -14.31 7.92 18.38
C GLN A 426 -13.43 6.65 18.41
N ASN A 427 -13.99 5.42 18.38
CA ASN A 427 -13.18 4.19 18.54
C ASN A 427 -13.34 3.17 17.39
N GLN A 428 -13.84 3.58 16.22
CA GLN A 428 -13.94 2.66 15.09
C GLN A 428 -12.60 2.58 14.34
N MET A 429 -12.04 1.38 14.23
CA MET A 429 -10.89 1.11 13.37
C MET A 429 -11.16 1.60 11.95
N ASP A 430 -10.44 2.63 11.51
CA ASP A 430 -10.49 3.16 10.15
C ASP A 430 -9.24 2.71 9.36
N PRO A 431 -9.36 1.66 8.55
CA PRO A 431 -8.22 1.13 7.81
C PRO A 431 -7.76 2.07 6.67
N ALA A 432 -8.54 3.13 6.37
CA ALA A 432 -8.25 4.15 5.37
C ALA A 432 -7.70 5.46 5.97
N VAL A 433 -7.42 5.53 7.28
CA VAL A 433 -7.05 6.76 7.98
C VAL A 433 -5.92 7.56 7.31
N PHE A 434 -4.91 6.89 6.74
CA PHE A 434 -3.80 7.57 6.05
C PHE A 434 -4.17 8.16 4.68
N THR A 435 -5.37 7.90 4.17
CA THR A 435 -5.94 8.55 2.97
C THR A 435 -6.68 9.85 3.29
N HIS A 436 -6.87 10.17 4.58
CA HIS A 436 -7.52 11.39 5.03
C HIS A 436 -6.65 12.60 4.72
N ALA A 437 -7.32 13.75 4.57
CA ALA A 437 -6.65 15.03 4.34
C ALA A 437 -7.58 16.20 4.69
N ASP A 438 -8.64 15.95 5.46
CA ASP A 438 -9.57 16.99 5.89
C ASP A 438 -8.82 18.08 6.66
N GLN A 439 -9.00 19.33 6.23
CA GLN A 439 -8.30 20.50 6.77
C GLN A 439 -6.77 20.40 6.72
N GLY A 440 -6.22 19.48 5.92
CA GLY A 440 -4.82 19.15 5.86
C GLY A 440 -4.16 19.53 4.53
N TRP A 441 -2.87 19.20 4.43
CA TRP A 441 -2.05 19.61 3.28
C TRP A 441 -2.59 19.09 1.94
N ALA A 442 -3.06 17.84 1.91
CA ALA A 442 -3.44 17.11 0.70
C ALA A 442 -4.96 17.16 0.39
N GLU A 443 -5.73 18.06 1.02
CA GLU A 443 -7.21 18.05 1.02
C GLU A 443 -7.85 17.96 -0.38
N ASP A 444 -7.21 18.60 -1.36
CA ASP A 444 -7.71 18.73 -2.74
C ASP A 444 -7.07 17.73 -3.72
N LEU A 445 -6.20 16.84 -3.23
CA LEU A 445 -5.48 15.89 -4.06
C LEU A 445 -6.26 14.58 -4.25
N HIS A 446 -5.83 13.77 -5.21
CA HIS A 446 -6.35 12.43 -5.45
C HIS A 446 -6.14 11.55 -4.19
N PRO A 447 -7.04 10.60 -3.86
CA PRO A 447 -6.89 9.77 -2.66
C PRO A 447 -5.55 9.03 -2.55
N LEU A 448 -5.00 8.56 -3.69
CA LEU A 448 -3.64 8.01 -3.70
C LEU A 448 -2.59 9.05 -3.29
N ASP A 449 -2.68 10.28 -3.80
CA ASP A 449 -1.70 11.33 -3.51
C ASP A 449 -1.75 11.73 -2.04
N ARG A 450 -2.94 11.75 -1.42
CA ARG A 450 -3.11 11.94 0.03
C ARG A 450 -2.34 10.88 0.79
N PHE A 451 -2.57 9.62 0.44
CA PHE A 451 -1.90 8.49 1.07
C PHE A 451 -0.38 8.55 0.91
N VAL A 452 0.10 8.75 -0.32
CA VAL A 452 1.52 8.86 -0.65
C VAL A 452 2.15 10.01 0.13
N LYS A 453 1.50 11.18 0.17
CA LYS A 453 2.02 12.35 0.87
C LYS A 453 2.06 12.14 2.38
N ASN A 454 0.95 11.71 2.99
CA ASN A 454 0.87 11.49 4.43
C ASN A 454 1.93 10.49 4.89
N THR A 455 2.00 9.34 4.23
CA THR A 455 2.95 8.28 4.60
C THR A 455 4.40 8.68 4.27
N TYR A 456 4.65 9.47 3.21
CA TYR A 456 5.97 10.03 2.93
C TYR A 456 6.45 10.97 4.05
N GLU A 457 5.59 11.86 4.55
CA GLU A 457 5.95 12.82 5.61
C GLU A 457 6.22 12.15 6.96
N ILE A 458 5.71 10.92 7.17
CA ILE A 458 6.04 10.09 8.33
C ILE A 458 7.33 9.31 8.07
N LEU A 459 7.35 8.50 7.02
CA LEU A 459 8.32 7.43 6.84
C LEU A 459 9.63 7.89 6.21
N SER A 460 9.62 8.94 5.39
CA SER A 460 10.85 9.45 4.77
C SER A 460 11.79 10.09 5.80
N PRO A 461 11.34 11.03 6.67
CA PRO A 461 12.19 11.54 7.75
C PRO A 461 12.57 10.46 8.76
N LEU A 462 11.64 9.56 9.10
CA LEU A 462 11.92 8.44 9.99
C LEU A 462 13.04 7.54 9.44
N ASN A 463 12.93 7.10 8.18
CA ASN A 463 13.98 6.29 7.55
C ASN A 463 15.29 7.07 7.42
N GLU A 464 15.26 8.36 7.11
CA GLU A 464 16.48 9.18 7.06
C GLU A 464 17.23 9.18 8.39
N LEU A 465 16.51 9.33 9.50
CA LEU A 465 17.11 9.35 10.86
C LEU A 465 17.53 7.98 11.36
N THR A 466 16.91 6.93 10.86
CA THR A 466 17.14 5.58 11.37
C THR A 466 18.02 4.75 10.45
N SER A 467 18.14 5.04 9.15
CA SER A 467 18.73 4.14 8.12
C SER A 467 20.11 3.55 8.44
N GLN A 468 20.93 4.26 9.23
CA GLN A 468 22.26 3.82 9.68
C GLN A 468 22.32 3.49 11.17
N SER A 469 21.17 3.44 11.83
CA SER A 469 21.01 3.13 13.24
C SER A 469 20.55 1.68 13.40
N THR A 470 21.10 1.01 14.40
CA THR A 470 20.63 -0.29 14.86
C THR A 470 19.24 -0.15 15.50
N MET A 471 18.41 -1.18 15.34
CA MET A 471 17.17 -1.32 16.10
C MET A 471 17.49 -2.05 17.41
N THR A 472 17.66 -1.28 18.49
CA THR A 472 18.20 -1.76 19.77
C THR A 472 17.15 -2.43 20.64
N GLU A 473 15.88 -2.02 20.53
CA GLU A 473 14.77 -2.60 21.28
C GLU A 473 13.54 -2.80 20.38
N PHE A 474 12.80 -3.88 20.64
CA PHE A 474 11.46 -4.11 20.13
C PHE A 474 10.60 -4.77 21.21
N GLU A 475 9.50 -4.14 21.58
CA GLU A 475 8.69 -4.52 22.73
C GLU A 475 7.20 -4.55 22.37
N PHE A 476 6.49 -5.52 22.92
CA PHE A 476 5.02 -5.50 22.97
C PHE A 476 4.60 -4.86 24.30
N LEU A 477 3.85 -3.77 24.23
CA LEU A 477 3.40 -3.04 25.42
C LEU A 477 2.06 -3.58 25.95
N THR A 478 1.36 -4.40 25.17
CA THR A 478 0.12 -5.08 25.53
C THR A 478 0.25 -6.59 25.36
N SER A 479 -0.49 -7.35 26.17
CA SER A 479 -0.44 -8.82 26.16
C SER A 479 -1.01 -9.47 24.91
N ASP A 480 -1.77 -8.72 24.11
CA ASP A 480 -2.33 -9.14 22.82
C ASP A 480 -1.43 -8.74 21.63
N TYR A 481 -0.27 -8.14 21.92
CA TYR A 481 0.76 -7.75 20.95
C TYR A 481 0.34 -6.64 19.97
N LYS A 482 -0.78 -5.94 20.24
CA LYS A 482 -1.33 -4.90 19.37
C LYS A 482 -0.65 -3.54 19.54
N VAL A 483 -0.14 -3.24 20.73
CA VAL A 483 0.68 -2.04 20.95
C VAL A 483 2.15 -2.43 20.99
N ARG A 484 2.95 -1.75 20.17
CA ARG A 484 4.36 -2.07 19.95
C ARG A 484 5.22 -0.83 20.12
N ARG A 485 6.41 -1.02 20.68
CA ARG A 485 7.45 0.00 20.79
C ARG A 485 8.73 -0.49 20.12
N SER A 486 9.39 0.41 19.40
CA SER A 486 10.71 0.20 18.80
C SER A 486 11.65 1.31 19.22
N LEU A 487 12.91 0.98 19.46
CA LEU A 487 13.98 1.95 19.71
C LEU A 487 15.07 1.81 18.66
N PHE A 488 15.52 2.94 18.12
CA PHE A 488 16.64 3.00 17.18
C PHE A 488 17.78 3.83 17.78
N GLY A 489 18.99 3.26 17.79
CA GLY A 489 20.14 3.84 18.48
C GLY A 489 20.09 3.69 20.01
N GLU A 490 20.93 4.45 20.71
CA GLU A 490 21.13 4.35 22.16
C GLU A 490 21.13 5.72 22.84
N GLY A 491 20.92 5.73 24.16
CA GLY A 491 21.05 6.92 24.99
C GLY A 491 19.94 7.96 24.77
N SER A 492 20.25 9.23 25.08
CA SER A 492 19.28 10.33 25.02
C SER A 492 18.90 10.77 23.61
N ASP A 493 19.64 10.33 22.59
CA ASP A 493 19.38 10.64 21.18
C ASP A 493 18.63 9.52 20.46
N ALA A 494 18.33 8.42 21.16
CA ALA A 494 17.62 7.28 20.59
C ALA A 494 16.22 7.69 20.13
N LEU A 495 15.87 7.28 18.92
CA LEU A 495 14.57 7.52 18.33
C LEU A 495 13.60 6.42 18.79
N ALA A 496 12.51 6.82 19.44
CA ALA A 496 11.46 5.90 19.87
C ALA A 496 10.26 5.96 18.91
N VAL A 497 9.67 4.80 18.67
CA VAL A 497 8.42 4.66 17.91
C VAL A 497 7.44 3.84 18.74
N VAL A 498 6.20 4.31 18.85
CA VAL A 498 5.09 3.55 19.42
C VAL A 498 3.93 3.54 18.44
N VAL A 499 3.33 2.38 18.22
CA VAL A 499 2.14 2.23 17.38
C VAL A 499 1.04 1.48 18.12
N ASN A 500 -0.21 1.90 17.91
CA ASN A 500 -1.40 1.25 18.43
C ASN A 500 -2.20 0.58 17.29
N ALA A 501 -2.06 -0.74 17.14
CA ALA A 501 -2.87 -1.54 16.21
C ALA A 501 -4.09 -2.17 16.89
N ASP A 502 -4.40 -1.77 18.13
CA ASP A 502 -5.60 -2.20 18.84
C ASP A 502 -6.81 -1.34 18.42
N HIS A 503 -8.00 -1.87 18.64
CA HIS A 503 -9.28 -1.20 18.43
C HIS A 503 -9.66 -0.27 19.59
N LEU A 504 -8.88 -0.25 20.67
CA LEU A 504 -9.05 0.64 21.81
C LEU A 504 -7.93 1.69 21.84
N PRO A 505 -8.21 2.92 22.31
CA PRO A 505 -7.16 3.90 22.60
C PRO A 505 -6.13 3.37 23.61
N TYR A 506 -4.89 3.81 23.48
CA TYR A 506 -3.79 3.43 24.36
C TYR A 506 -3.11 4.68 24.92
N LEU A 507 -3.00 4.77 26.25
CA LEU A 507 -2.25 5.83 26.94
C LEU A 507 -0.78 5.45 27.03
N TYR A 508 0.08 6.22 26.35
CA TYR A 508 1.52 6.04 26.36
C TYR A 508 2.22 7.21 27.05
N LYS A 509 3.20 6.92 27.91
CA LYS A 509 4.06 7.95 28.51
C LYS A 509 5.22 8.28 27.57
N SER A 510 5.19 9.46 26.96
CA SER A 510 6.18 9.94 26.00
C SER A 510 7.58 10.09 26.59
N GLN A 511 8.59 10.25 25.74
CA GLN A 511 9.96 10.56 26.19
C GLN A 511 10.03 11.91 26.93
N SER A 512 9.14 12.85 26.61
CA SER A 512 9.01 14.13 27.32
C SER A 512 8.29 14.02 28.68
N GLY A 513 7.73 12.85 28.99
CA GLY A 513 7.01 12.57 30.23
C GLY A 513 5.52 12.91 30.21
N GLU A 514 4.98 13.35 29.06
CA GLU A 514 3.56 13.58 28.84
C GLU A 514 2.82 12.25 28.59
N GLU A 515 1.57 12.15 29.04
CA GLU A 515 0.70 11.03 28.65
C GLU A 515 0.02 11.37 27.32
N ILE A 516 0.29 10.58 26.28
CA ILE A 516 -0.25 10.73 24.94
C ILE A 516 -1.25 9.59 24.69
N GLU A 517 -2.46 9.95 24.29
CA GLU A 517 -3.54 9.03 23.96
C GLU A 517 -3.52 8.71 22.46
N LEU A 518 -3.14 7.48 22.14
CA LEU A 518 -3.07 6.96 20.78
C LEU A 518 -4.40 6.28 20.42
N PRO A 519 -5.19 6.80 19.47
CA PRO A 519 -6.41 6.13 19.01
C PRO A 519 -6.07 4.80 18.30
N PRO A 520 -7.07 4.02 17.88
CA PRO A 520 -6.86 2.95 16.91
C PRO A 520 -6.12 3.46 15.67
N PHE A 521 -5.09 2.73 15.23
CA PHE A 521 -4.13 3.18 14.21
C PHE A 521 -3.35 4.47 14.56
N GLY A 522 -3.31 4.83 15.84
CA GLY A 522 -2.50 5.89 16.40
C GLY A 522 -1.03 5.53 16.47
N PHE A 523 -0.16 6.54 16.42
CA PHE A 523 1.27 6.34 16.59
C PHE A 523 1.92 7.60 17.16
N LEU A 524 3.11 7.42 17.72
CA LEU A 524 4.01 8.47 18.15
C LEU A 524 5.44 8.09 17.76
N ILE A 525 6.12 8.99 17.07
CA ILE A 525 7.55 8.94 16.76
C ILE A 525 8.20 10.11 17.49
N GLU A 526 9.23 9.84 18.28
CA GLU A 526 9.96 10.84 19.05
C GLU A 526 11.47 10.70 18.89
N SER A 527 12.10 11.82 18.58
CA SER A 527 13.54 12.04 18.65
C SER A 527 13.78 13.53 18.94
N PRO A 528 15.01 13.94 19.31
CA PRO A 528 15.30 15.36 19.52
C PRO A 528 14.95 16.23 18.31
N VAL A 529 15.11 15.75 17.08
CA VAL A 529 15.02 16.54 15.84
C VAL A 529 13.74 16.29 15.02
N PHE A 530 12.98 15.25 15.35
CA PHE A 530 11.78 14.87 14.62
C PHE A 530 10.73 14.27 15.54
N VAL A 531 9.49 14.76 15.38
CA VAL A 531 8.29 14.20 16.01
C VAL A 531 7.24 13.98 14.93
N ALA A 532 6.53 12.88 14.99
CA ALA A 532 5.31 12.68 14.22
C ALA A 532 4.29 11.92 15.07
N PHE A 533 3.02 12.32 15.03
CA PHE A 533 1.98 11.69 15.83
C PHE A 533 0.64 11.69 15.12
N HIS A 534 -0.12 10.61 15.34
CA HIS A 534 -1.57 10.55 15.16
C HIS A 534 -2.17 10.23 16.54
N ALA A 535 -2.73 11.26 17.20
CA ALA A 535 -3.06 11.21 18.63
C ALA A 535 -4.24 12.15 18.99
N LEU A 536 -4.86 11.90 20.15
CA LEU A 536 -5.95 12.72 20.72
C LEU A 536 -5.44 13.91 21.55
N ASN A 537 -4.14 13.96 21.83
CA ASN A 537 -3.53 15.09 22.54
C ASN A 537 -2.04 15.22 22.23
N TRP A 538 -1.53 16.45 22.39
CA TRP A 538 -0.11 16.77 22.25
C TRP A 538 0.26 18.08 22.98
N ASN A 539 1.35 18.07 23.76
CA ASN A 539 1.85 19.24 24.51
C ASN A 539 0.78 19.94 25.39
N GLY A 540 -0.12 19.15 25.99
CA GLY A 540 -1.24 19.61 26.81
C GLY A 540 -2.38 20.27 26.03
N LEU A 541 -2.43 20.09 24.70
CA LEU A 541 -3.61 20.38 23.87
C LEU A 541 -4.37 19.08 23.65
N HIS A 542 -5.69 19.10 23.84
CA HIS A 542 -6.59 17.99 23.53
C HIS A 542 -7.35 18.29 22.23
N TYR A 543 -7.61 17.24 21.46
CA TYR A 543 -8.33 17.28 20.20
C TYR A 543 -9.65 16.52 20.33
N ASP A 544 -10.72 17.08 19.77
CA ASP A 544 -12.03 16.42 19.77
C ASP A 544 -12.04 15.13 18.93
N GLU A 545 -11.24 15.13 17.86
CA GLU A 545 -10.93 13.99 17.00
C GLU A 545 -9.40 13.89 16.81
N PRO A 546 -8.84 12.69 16.60
CA PRO A 546 -7.39 12.54 16.46
C PRO A 546 -6.78 13.41 15.36
N ALA A 547 -5.65 14.05 15.67
CA ALA A 547 -4.95 14.92 14.72
C ALA A 547 -3.62 14.29 14.28
N PHE A 548 -3.22 14.54 13.02
CA PHE A 548 -1.96 14.06 12.46
C PHE A 548 -1.01 15.20 12.09
N PHE A 549 0.14 15.25 12.77
CA PHE A 549 1.21 16.21 12.51
C PHE A 549 2.59 15.56 12.37
N THR A 550 3.48 16.22 11.63
CA THR A 550 4.93 15.99 11.71
C THR A 550 5.66 17.31 11.97
N LEU A 551 6.72 17.25 12.78
CA LEU A 551 7.55 18.38 13.18
C LEU A 551 9.01 17.98 12.94
N ARG A 552 9.70 18.69 12.06
CA ARG A 552 11.07 18.40 11.67
C ARG A 552 11.97 19.61 11.84
N SER A 553 13.07 19.42 12.57
CA SER A 553 14.18 20.36 12.64
C SER A 553 14.95 20.37 11.31
N LEU A 554 15.19 21.56 10.76
CA LEU A 554 15.95 21.77 9.52
C LEU A 554 17.34 22.36 9.76
N ASP A 555 17.70 22.64 11.00
CA ASP A 555 19.02 23.11 11.44
C ASP A 555 19.75 22.07 12.30
N ALA A 556 19.24 20.83 12.33
CA ALA A 556 19.74 19.70 13.11
C ALA A 556 19.82 19.95 14.63
N GLN A 557 19.18 21.02 15.13
CA GLN A 557 19.06 21.25 16.57
C GLN A 557 17.81 20.55 17.12
N PRO A 558 17.79 20.18 18.42
CA PRO A 558 16.59 19.66 19.05
C PRO A 558 15.39 20.60 18.84
N LEU A 559 14.18 20.08 18.62
CA LEU A 559 12.97 20.86 18.34
C LEU A 559 12.71 21.95 19.39
N SER A 560 13.09 21.72 20.65
CA SER A 560 13.00 22.71 21.73
C SER A 560 13.88 23.95 21.49
N ARG A 561 15.02 23.79 20.81
CA ARG A 561 16.02 24.83 20.52
C ARG A 561 16.13 25.23 19.05
N SER A 562 15.58 24.44 18.14
CA SER A 562 15.66 24.67 16.70
C SER A 562 15.05 26.01 16.29
N LYS A 563 15.78 26.74 15.45
CA LYS A 563 15.33 28.00 14.87
C LYS A 563 14.63 27.79 13.54
N ARG A 564 14.64 26.58 12.98
CA ARG A 564 13.99 26.28 11.70
C ARG A 564 13.26 24.95 11.80
N ILE A 565 11.97 25.01 12.09
CA ILE A 565 11.12 23.83 12.22
C ILE A 565 10.09 23.84 11.09
N ARG A 566 10.06 22.77 10.30
CA ARG A 566 8.97 22.50 9.36
C ARG A 566 7.88 21.72 10.09
N VAL A 567 6.65 22.23 10.04
CA VAL A 567 5.48 21.54 10.58
C VAL A 567 4.56 21.19 9.43
N TYR A 568 4.28 19.90 9.25
CA TYR A 568 3.31 19.38 8.29
C TYR A 568 2.04 18.97 9.04
N HIS A 569 0.87 19.34 8.49
CA HIS A 569 -0.45 18.93 8.97
C HIS A 569 -1.09 17.99 7.95
N GLY A 570 -1.29 16.74 8.32
CA GLY A 570 -1.88 15.75 7.43
C GLY A 570 -3.41 15.83 7.38
N PHE A 571 -4.06 15.82 8.54
CA PHE A 571 -5.51 15.95 8.72
C PHE A 571 -5.88 16.15 10.20
N GLY A 572 -7.14 16.54 10.45
CA GLY A 572 -7.70 16.76 11.78
C GLY A 572 -7.68 18.23 12.21
N ASP A 573 -7.66 18.47 13.52
CA ASP A 573 -7.63 19.83 14.08
C ASP A 573 -6.31 20.55 13.75
N THR A 574 -6.41 21.70 13.09
CA THR A 574 -5.27 22.51 12.66
C THR A 574 -4.45 23.12 13.81
N ARG A 575 -4.91 23.07 15.06
CA ARG A 575 -4.24 23.67 16.21
C ARG A 575 -3.04 22.82 16.64
N LEU A 576 -1.89 23.46 16.84
CA LEU A 576 -0.68 22.84 17.37
C LEU A 576 -0.06 23.70 18.44
N LYS A 577 0.27 23.10 19.59
CA LYS A 577 1.05 23.73 20.64
C LYS A 577 2.52 23.35 20.53
N LEU A 578 3.38 24.34 20.27
CA LEU A 578 4.83 24.14 20.17
C LEU A 578 5.57 25.29 20.84
N LYS A 579 6.57 24.98 21.68
CA LYS A 579 7.33 25.95 22.48
C LYS A 579 6.42 26.92 23.26
N GLY A 580 5.38 26.37 23.89
CA GLY A 580 4.38 27.13 24.65
C GLY A 580 3.46 28.04 23.82
N THR A 581 3.61 28.08 22.49
CA THR A 581 2.79 28.92 21.60
C THR A 581 1.78 28.06 20.85
N MET A 582 0.51 28.48 20.86
CA MET A 582 -0.53 27.91 20.00
C MET A 582 -0.42 28.46 18.59
N ARG A 583 -0.51 27.59 17.59
CA ARG A 583 -0.45 27.91 16.16
C ARG A 583 -1.56 27.19 15.42
N ASN A 584 -2.09 27.79 14.37
CA ASN A 584 -2.97 27.12 13.42
C ASN A 584 -2.16 26.75 12.17
N VAL A 585 -2.19 25.48 11.78
CA VAL A 585 -1.41 24.92 10.67
C VAL A 585 -2.37 24.20 9.74
N ALA A 586 -2.93 24.89 8.74
CA ALA A 586 -3.89 24.29 7.83
C ALA A 586 -3.24 23.33 6.81
N LYS A 587 -1.97 23.56 6.44
CA LYS A 587 -1.25 22.69 5.50
C LYS A 587 0.14 22.40 5.99
N GLU A 588 0.95 23.45 6.03
CA GLU A 588 2.34 23.40 6.45
C GLU A 588 2.75 24.80 6.87
N ILE A 589 3.62 24.91 7.87
CA ILE A 589 4.28 26.16 8.21
C ILE A 589 5.77 25.94 8.43
N MET A 590 6.52 27.00 8.17
CA MET A 590 7.91 27.14 8.58
C MET A 590 7.96 28.01 9.82
N ILE A 591 8.40 27.45 10.94
CA ILE A 591 8.63 28.20 12.17
C ILE A 591 10.09 28.65 12.15
N GLU A 592 10.28 29.94 11.93
CA GLU A 592 11.57 30.60 12.01
C GLU A 592 11.69 31.28 13.38
N GLY A 593 12.75 30.93 14.10
CA GLY A 593 13.13 31.57 15.36
C GLY A 593 14.08 32.74 15.12
N PRO A 594 14.15 33.71 16.07
CA PRO A 594 15.19 34.74 16.06
C PRO A 594 16.60 34.17 16.21
#